data_AF-A0A401WDZ2-F1
#
_entry.id   AF-A0A401WDZ2-F1
#
_cell.length_a   1.000
_cell.length_b   1.000
_cell.length_c   1.000
_cell.angle_alpha   90.00
_cell.angle_beta   90.00
_cell.angle_gamma   90.00
#
_symmetry.space_group_name_H-M   'P 1'
#
loop_
_entity.id
_entity.type
_entity.pdbx_description
1 polymer ?
#
loop_
_entity_poly.entity_id
_entity_poly.type
_entity_poly.pdbx_seq_one_letter_code
_entity_poly.pdbx_strand_id
1 'polypeptide(L)' 'MAVAVGQGRSNAEISRALFLSVATVKAHVSSTLTKLDLDNRTQLAILTHDAGLTG' A
#
# COMPACT_ATOMS: atom_id res chain seq x y z
N MET A 1 1.98 4.73 4.32
CA MET A 1 1.11 3.58 3.98
C MET A 1 1.51 2.91 2.67
N ALA A 2 1.63 3.62 1.54
CA ALA A 2 2.01 3.03 0.24
C ALA A 2 3.29 2.17 0.31
N VAL A 3 4.33 2.66 1.00
CA VAL A 3 5.56 1.91 1.28
C VAL A 3 5.29 0.58 2.00
N ALA A 4 4.42 0.56 3.02
CA ALA A 4 4.08 -0.66 3.75
C ALA A 4 3.33 -1.67 2.86
N VAL A 5 2.48 -1.19 1.93
CA VAL A 5 1.83 -2.05 0.94
C VAL A 5 2.87 -2.63 -0.02
N GLY A 6 3.83 -1.81 -0.43
CA GLY A 6 4.93 -2.17 -1.31
C GLY A 6 5.92 -3.15 -0.68
N GLN A 7 6.10 -3.12 0.64
CA GLN A 7 6.82 -4.11 1.44
C GLN A 7 6.03 -5.43 1.61
N GLY A 8 4.88 -5.59 0.96
CA GLY A 8 4.07 -6.80 1.02
C GLY A 8 3.17 -6.93 2.26
N ARG A 9 3.11 -5.93 3.15
CA ARG A 9 2.26 -6.01 4.35
C ARG A 9 0.78 -6.08 3.98
N SER A 10 0.03 -6.95 4.64
CA SER A 10 -1.42 -7.05 4.50
C SER A 10 -2.14 -5.81 5.07
N ASN A 11 -3.38 -5.59 4.63
CA ASN A 11 -4.18 -4.48 5.16
C ASN A 11 -4.43 -4.60 6.67
N ALA A 12 -4.46 -5.81 7.21
CA ALA A 12 -4.60 -6.08 8.64
C ALA A 12 -3.33 -5.71 9.44
N GLU A 13 -2.14 -5.97 8.87
CA GLU A 13 -0.88 -5.56 9.50
C GLU A 13 -0.72 -4.04 9.47
N ILE A 14 -1.07 -3.41 8.36
CA ILE A 14 -1.07 -1.95 8.21
C ILE A 14 -2.09 -1.32 9.16
N SER A 15 -3.28 -1.89 9.27
CA SER A 15 -4.32 -1.38 10.17
C SER A 15 -3.87 -1.43 11.63
N ARG A 16 -3.22 -2.54 12.04
CA ARG A 16 -2.66 -2.67 13.39
C ARG A 16 -1.52 -1.70 13.64
N ALA A 17 -0.62 -1.53 12.67
CA ALA A 17 0.54 -0.64 12.81
C ALA A 17 0.16 0.84 12.86
N LEU A 18 -0.95 1.24 12.20
CA LEU A 18 -1.40 2.62 12.11
C LEU A 18 -2.61 2.95 13.00
N PHE A 19 -3.10 1.99 13.79
CA PHE A 19 -4.31 2.11 14.61
C PHE A 19 -5.55 2.54 13.80
N LEU A 20 -5.67 2.06 12.57
CA LEU A 20 -6.79 2.34 11.66
C LEU A 20 -7.68 1.11 11.51
N SER A 21 -8.91 1.31 11.02
CA SER A 21 -9.74 0.18 10.59
C SER A 21 -9.21 -0.42 9.28
N VAL A 22 -9.42 -1.72 9.07
CA VAL A 22 -9.08 -2.39 7.80
C VAL A 22 -9.83 -1.75 6.63
N ALA A 23 -11.06 -1.28 6.84
CA ALA A 23 -11.85 -0.59 5.82
C ALA A 23 -11.20 0.75 5.40
N THR A 24 -10.71 1.53 6.37
CA THR A 24 -9.95 2.76 6.12
C THR A 24 -8.70 2.45 5.30
N VAL A 25 -7.93 1.42 5.68
CA VAL A 25 -6.75 1.01 4.90
C VAL A 25 -7.12 0.63 3.48
N LYS A 26 -8.18 -0.17 3.26
CA LYS A 26 -8.66 -0.53 1.91
C LYS A 26 -8.99 0.69 1.06
N ALA A 27 -9.73 1.66 1.60
CA ALA A 27 -10.07 2.88 0.89
C ALA A 27 -8.82 3.67 0.47
N HIS A 28 -7.85 3.73 1.36
CA HIS A 28 -6.61 4.46 1.16
C HIS A 28 -5.68 3.76 0.16
N VAL A 29 -5.60 2.42 0.18
CA VAL A 29 -4.92 1.61 -0.84
C VAL A 29 -5.57 1.80 -2.20
N SER A 30 -6.90 1.68 -2.29
CA SER A 30 -7.65 1.90 -3.54
C SER A 30 -7.38 3.29 -4.11
N SER A 31 -7.50 4.33 -3.29
CA SER A 31 -7.21 5.71 -3.71
C SER A 31 -5.76 5.89 -4.17
N THR A 32 -4.79 5.21 -3.53
CA THR A 32 -3.38 5.26 -3.93
C THR A 32 -3.18 4.61 -5.30
N LEU A 33 -3.77 3.44 -5.52
CA LEU A 33 -3.70 2.74 -6.81
C LEU A 33 -4.32 3.58 -7.92
N THR A 34 -5.52 4.14 -7.70
CA THR A 34 -6.17 5.04 -8.68
C THR A 34 -5.32 6.28 -8.98
N LYS A 35 -4.73 6.92 -7.96
CA LYS A 35 -3.90 8.12 -8.15
C LYS A 35 -2.61 7.85 -8.92
N LEU A 36 -2.11 6.62 -8.87
CA LEU A 36 -0.87 6.19 -9.53
C LEU A 36 -1.13 5.42 -10.81
N ASP A 37 -2.39 5.32 -11.24
CA ASP A 37 -2.83 4.54 -12.41
C ASP A 37 -2.36 3.07 -12.36
N LEU A 38 -2.53 2.44 -11.19
CA LEU A 38 -2.16 1.05 -10.94
C LEU A 38 -3.41 0.19 -10.77
N ASP A 39 -3.42 -0.99 -11.39
CA ASP A 39 -4.50 -1.97 -11.29
C ASP A 39 -4.42 -2.78 -9.99
N ASN A 40 -3.21 -2.97 -9.46
CA ASN A 40 -3.02 -3.85 -8.31
C ASN A 40 -1.82 -3.46 -7.43
N ARG A 41 -1.82 -4.02 -6.22
CA ARG A 41 -0.78 -3.79 -5.22
C ARG A 41 0.60 -4.35 -5.60
N THR A 42 0.68 -5.31 -6.53
CA THR A 42 1.97 -5.84 -6.99
C THR A 42 2.69 -4.79 -7.82
N GLN A 43 1.98 -4.08 -8.70
CA GLN A 43 2.55 -2.93 -9.40
C GLN A 43 3.01 -1.83 -8.43
N LEU A 44 2.26 -1.60 -7.35
CA LEU A 44 2.69 -0.66 -6.29
C LEU A 44 3.97 -1.14 -5.58
N ALA A 45 4.13 -2.44 -5.36
CA ALA A 45 5.36 -3.02 -4.81
C ALA A 45 6.56 -2.81 -5.72
N ILE A 46 6.40 -3.05 -7.02
CA ILE A 46 7.44 -2.80 -8.03
C ILE A 46 7.81 -1.31 -8.05
N LEU A 47 6.81 -0.42 -8.13
CA LEU A 47 7.05 1.03 -8.17
C LEU A 47 7.80 1.54 -6.93
N THR A 48 7.42 1.07 -5.74
CA THR A 48 8.08 1.48 -4.50
C THR A 48 9.48 0.90 -4.35
N HIS A 49 9.74 -0.28 -4.89
CA HIS A 49 11.07 -0.86 -4.99
C HIS A 49 11.97 -0.07 -5.96
N ASP A 50 11.48 0.21 -7.17
CA ASP A 50 12.20 0.99 -8.18
C ASP A 50 12.49 2.42 -7.71
N ALA A 51 11.61 3.00 -6.89
CA ALA A 51 11.81 4.29 -6.25
C ALA A 51 12.79 4.25 -5.04
N GLY A 52 13.33 3.08 -4.67
CA GLY A 52 14.23 2.92 -3.53
C GLY A 52 13.55 3.10 -2.16
N LEU A 53 12.22 2.97 -2.09
CA LEU A 53 11.45 3.21 -0.87
C LEU A 53 11.24 1.96 -0.01
N THR A 54 11.53 0.77 -0.56
CA THR A 54 11.33 -0.52 0.11
C THR A 54 12.56 -1.41 0.13
N GLY A 55 13.69 -0.94 -0.43
CA GLY A 55 15.01 -1.58 -0.38
C GLY A 55 15.80 -1.24 0.88
#